data_AF-A0A0G0CJE4-F1
#
_entry.id   AF-A0A0G0CJE4-F1
#
_cell.length_a   1.000
_cell.length_b   1.000
_cell.length_c   1.000
_cell.angle_alpha   90.00
_cell.angle_beta   90.00
_cell.angle_gamma   90.00
#
_symmetry.space_group_name_H-M   'P 1'
#
loop_
_entity.id
_entity.type
_entity.pdbx_description
1 polymer ?
#
loop_
_entity_poly.entity_id
_entity_poly.type
_entity_poly.pdbx_seq_one_letter_code
_entity_poly.pdbx_strand_id
1 'polypeptide(L)' 'MSNIIDFPKLHSPFVRKMIDGRYVVTPEIDPQYGWVFQDAGVRAVDKIDG' A
#
# COMPACT_ATOMS: atom_id res chain seq x y z
N MET A 1 0.54 30.28 14.98
CA MET A 1 -0.20 29.01 15.02
C MET A 1 0.53 28.02 14.14
N SER A 2 1.02 26.91 14.69
CA SER A 2 1.59 25.83 13.90
C SER A 2 0.46 25.07 13.20
N ASN A 3 0.54 24.97 11.87
CA ASN A 3 -0.41 24.19 11.09
C ASN A 3 -0.17 22.71 11.39
N ILE A 4 -1.08 22.06 12.11
CA ILE A 4 -1.02 20.62 12.34
C ILE A 4 -1.63 19.96 11.11
N ILE A 5 -0.83 19.19 10.38
CA ILE A 5 -1.22 18.52 9.14
C ILE A 5 -0.97 17.02 9.34
N ASP A 6 -1.99 16.20 9.10
CA ASP A 6 -1.86 14.75 9.13
C ASP A 6 -0.97 14.25 7.99
N PHE A 7 -0.24 13.16 8.24
CA PHE A 7 0.42 12.46 7.15
C PHE A 7 -0.62 11.88 6.18
N PRO A 8 -0.35 11.94 4.86
CA PRO A 8 -1.22 11.35 3.87
C PRO A 8 -1.35 9.84 4.12
N LYS A 9 -2.56 9.31 3.95
CA LYS A 9 -2.79 7.87 4.05
C LYS A 9 -2.11 7.18 2.86
N LEU A 10 -1.41 6.08 3.15
CA LEU A 10 -0.83 5.22 2.12
C LEU A 10 -1.84 4.16 1.69
N HIS A 11 -1.96 3.96 0.38
CA HIS A 11 -2.76 2.87 -0.19
C HIS A 11 -1.87 1.65 -0.48
N SER A 12 -2.38 0.45 -0.18
CA SER A 12 -1.70 -0.81 -0.52
C SER A 12 -1.82 -1.09 -2.02
N PRO A 13 -0.73 -1.40 -2.75
CA PRO A 13 -0.81 -1.78 -4.17
C PRO A 13 -1.41 -3.18 -4.37
N PHE A 14 -1.41 -4.00 -3.31
CA PHE A 14 -1.94 -5.37 -3.34
C PHE A 14 -3.46 -5.40 -3.15
N VAL A 15 -4.11 -6.17 -4.01
CA VAL A 15 -5.56 -6.39 -3.99
C VAL A 15 -5.94 -7.28 -2.80
N ARG A 16 -7.06 -6.96 -2.15
CA ARG A 16 -7.66 -7.82 -1.13
C ARG A 16 -8.86 -8.56 -1.70
N LYS A 17 -9.01 -9.83 -1.35
CA LYS A 17 -10.15 -10.67 -1.75
C LYS A 17 -10.88 -11.20 -0.51
N MET A 18 -12.20 -11.35 -0.62
CA MET A 18 -13.01 -12.02 0.39
C MET A 18 -12.82 -13.53 0.25
N ILE A 19 -12.20 -14.16 1.24
CA ILE A 19 -11.98 -15.61 1.31
C ILE A 19 -12.47 -16.06 2.69
N ASP A 20 -13.41 -17.01 2.72
CA ASP A 20 -14.00 -17.56 3.95
C ASP A 20 -14.49 -16.46 4.94
N GLY A 21 -15.12 -15.41 4.39
CA GLY A 21 -15.67 -14.30 5.18
C GLY A 21 -14.63 -13.31 5.72
N ARG A 22 -13.37 -13.40 5.29
CA ARG A 22 -12.29 -12.46 5.67
C ARG A 22 -11.65 -11.83 4.44
N TYR A 23 -11.23 -10.57 4.56
CA TYR A 23 -10.40 -9.94 3.55
C TYR A 23 -8.95 -10.40 3.70
N VAL A 24 -8.45 -11.10 2.69
CA VAL A 24 -7.08 -11.61 2.59
C VAL A 24 -6.34 -10.82 1.52
N VAL A 25 -5.15 -10.32 1.85
CA VAL A 25 -4.25 -9.70 0.86
C VAL A 25 -3.73 -10.78 -0.07
N THR A 26 -3.80 -10.53 -1.38
CA THR A 26 -3.25 -11.43 -2.39
C THR A 26 -2.00 -10.83 -3.04
N PRO A 27 -1.17 -11.65 -3.72
CA PRO A 27 -0.05 -11.15 -4.52
C PRO A 27 -0.49 -10.39 -5.79
N GLU A 28 -1.79 -10.27 -6.06
CA GLU A 28 -2.31 -9.55 -7.21
C GLU A 28 -2.18 -8.05 -7.00
N ILE A 29 -1.74 -7.34 -8.05
CA ILE A 29 -1.47 -5.92 -8.02
C ILE A 29 -2.59 -5.18 -8.72
N ASP A 30 -3.08 -4.12 -8.08
CA ASP A 30 -3.98 -3.19 -8.74
C ASP A 30 -3.26 -2.55 -9.94
N PRO A 31 -3.82 -2.63 -11.16
CA PRO A 31 -3.18 -2.12 -12.38
C PRO A 31 -2.73 -0.66 -12.30
N GLN A 32 -3.42 0.17 -11.51
CA GLN A 32 -3.05 1.58 -11.30
C GLN A 32 -1.71 1.73 -10.57
N TYR A 33 -1.27 0.69 -9.86
CA TYR A 33 -0.03 0.63 -9.10
C TYR A 33 1.05 -0.20 -9.78
N GLY A 34 0.91 -0.57 -11.06
CA GLY A 34 1.93 -1.36 -11.78
C GLY A 34 3.33 -0.71 -11.79
N TRP A 35 3.41 0.61 -11.61
CA TRP A 35 4.65 1.37 -11.50
C TRP A 35 5.54 0.95 -10.32
N VAL A 36 4.98 0.35 -9.26
CA VAL A 36 5.75 -0.02 -8.05
C VAL A 36 6.85 -1.06 -8.33
N PHE A 37 6.77 -1.79 -9.46
CA PHE A 37 7.79 -2.74 -9.90
C PHE A 37 8.61 -2.26 -11.10
N GLN A 38 8.21 -1.15 -11.73
CA GLN A 38 8.83 -0.68 -12.98
C GLN A 38 9.75 0.52 -12.73
N ASP A 39 9.45 1.34 -11.74
CA ASP A 39 10.24 2.50 -11.38
C ASP A 39 11.39 2.11 -10.45
N ALA A 40 12.63 2.27 -10.92
CA ALA A 40 13.85 1.99 -10.17
C ALA A 40 14.03 2.89 -8.92
N GLY A 41 13.29 3.98 -8.82
CA GLY A 41 13.24 4.85 -7.63
C GLY A 41 12.44 4.26 -6.48
N VAL A 42 11.60 3.25 -6.73
CA VAL A 42 10.75 2.63 -5.71
C VAL A 42 11.58 1.71 -4.82
N ARG A 43 11.39 1.84 -3.50
CA ARG A 43 12.09 1.04 -2.49
C ARG A 43 11.08 0.33 -1.60
N ALA A 44 11.24 -0.98 -1.46
CA ALA A 44 10.59 -1.74 -0.40
C ALA A 44 11.40 -1.55 0.88
N VAL A 45 10.74 -1.10 1.95
CA VAL A 45 11.34 -0.88 3.26
C VAL A 45 10.44 -1.47 4.34
N ASP A 46 11.01 -1.83 5.48
CA ASP A 46 10.25 -2.33 6.60
C ASP A 46 9.29 -1.26 7.13
N LYS A 47 8.03 -1.65 7.30
CA LYS A 47 7.05 -0.80 7.95
C LYS A 47 7.24 -0.92 9.47
N ILE A 48 7.53 0.19 10.13
CA ILE A 48 7.50 0.28 11.58
C ILE A 48 6.03 0.27 12.02
N ASP A 49 5.64 -0.72 12.81
CA ASP A 49 4.30 -0.84 13.40
C ASP A 49 4.42 -0.49 14.89
N GLY A 50 3.84 0.65 15.28
CA GLY A 50 3.98 1.23 16.62
C GLY A 50 2.65 1.67 17.22
#